data_AF-A0A2T6D1P1-F1
#
_entry.id   AF-A0A2T6D1P1-F1
#
_cell.length_a   1.000
_cell.length_b   1.000
_cell.length_c   1.000
_cell.angle_alpha   90.00
_cell.angle_beta   90.00
_cell.angle_gamma   90.00
#
_symmetry.space_group_name_H-M   'P 1'
#
loop_
_entity.id
_entity.type
_entity.pdbx_description
1 polymer ?
#
loop_
_entity_poly.entity_id
_entity_poly.type
_entity_poly.pdbx_seq_one_letter_code
_entity_poly.pdbx_strand_id
1 'polypeptide(L)'
;MVVYAPREVHDQHAEEECEDLCIQVELPPGAARKLRYGFLLESGEGDWLVGEIESLSRSYADGGGLDQRVLDLRVTAVLLALVRRACEASESLRISTAERYVRQAERFVRERFADIESLREIAGHVGLSESHLRHLFRSVRKRSLVGYLREVRIDRARVLLVTSPHGLKQIASMCGFADEYYFSAVFRRMVKTSPGQYRLKQVQPLS
;
A
#
# COMPACT_ATOMS: atom_id res chain seq x y z
N MET A 1 0.83 -4.11 21.47
CA MET A 1 1.58 -5.02 22.35
C MET A 1 2.59 -4.23 23.17
N VAL A 2 2.31 -4.04 24.47
CA VAL A 2 3.26 -3.49 25.44
C VAL A 2 4.03 -4.66 26.04
N VAL A 3 5.36 -4.57 26.13
CA VAL A 3 6.19 -5.62 26.69
C VAL A 3 6.47 -5.30 28.15
N TYR A 4 6.07 -6.21 29.03
CA TYR A 4 6.13 -6.09 30.48
C TYR A 4 7.19 -7.02 31.05
N ALA A 5 7.89 -6.60 32.10
CA ALA A 5 8.82 -7.49 32.79
C ALA A 5 8.04 -8.50 33.64
N PRO A 6 8.56 -9.72 33.86
CA PRO A 6 7.92 -10.68 34.74
C PRO A 6 7.70 -10.08 36.14
N ARG A 7 6.46 -10.11 36.62
CA ARG A 7 6.01 -9.63 37.96
C ARG A 7 5.96 -8.11 38.16
N GLU A 8 6.08 -7.30 37.12
CA GLU A 8 5.70 -5.89 37.23
C GLU A 8 4.17 -5.75 37.25
N VAL A 9 3.67 -4.89 38.13
CA VAL A 9 2.24 -4.52 38.19
C VAL A 9 2.01 -3.44 37.15
N HIS A 10 1.06 -3.66 36.25
CA HIS A 10 0.73 -2.74 35.17
C HIS A 10 -0.72 -2.32 35.26
N ASP A 11 -0.96 -1.02 35.21
CA ASP A 11 -2.29 -0.42 35.21
C ASP A 11 -2.64 -0.06 33.77
N GLN A 12 -3.52 -0.87 33.15
CA GLN A 12 -4.08 -0.57 31.83
C GLN A 12 -5.46 0.06 32.04
N HIS A 13 -5.57 1.36 31.77
CA HIS A 13 -6.87 2.02 31.72
C HIS A 13 -7.48 1.86 30.33
N ALA A 14 -8.45 0.95 30.21
CA ALA A 14 -9.34 0.88 29.05
C ALA A 14 -10.51 1.86 29.24
N GLU A 15 -10.87 2.62 28.20
CA GLU A 15 -12.02 3.54 28.24
C GLU A 15 -13.37 2.79 28.26
N GLU A 16 -13.38 1.49 27.93
CA GLU A 16 -14.53 0.59 27.91
C GLU A 16 -14.18 -0.76 28.58
N GLU A 17 -15.17 -1.51 29.08
CA GLU A 17 -14.97 -2.88 29.61
C GLU A 17 -14.45 -3.81 28.50
N CYS A 18 -13.25 -4.38 28.69
CA CYS A 18 -12.60 -5.29 27.75
C CYS A 18 -11.93 -6.45 28.52
N GLU A 19 -11.95 -7.66 27.94
CA GLU A 19 -11.16 -8.79 28.44
C GLU A 19 -9.80 -8.83 27.72
N ASP A 20 -8.71 -8.68 28.48
CA ASP A 20 -7.35 -8.77 27.94
C ASP A 20 -6.86 -10.22 27.89
N LEU A 21 -6.76 -10.79 26.69
CA LEU A 21 -6.11 -12.06 26.44
C LEU A 21 -4.61 -11.85 26.18
N CYS A 22 -3.78 -12.27 27.14
CA CYS A 22 -2.33 -12.15 27.05
C CYS A 22 -1.66 -13.48 26.68
N ILE A 23 -0.69 -13.44 25.77
CA ILE A 23 0.22 -14.56 25.49
C ILE A 23 1.54 -14.29 26.20
N GLN A 24 1.89 -15.15 27.17
CA GLN A 24 3.21 -15.11 27.79
C GLN A 24 4.21 -15.89 26.92
N VAL A 25 5.29 -15.24 26.53
CA VAL A 25 6.37 -15.85 25.75
C VAL A 25 7.67 -15.71 26.52
N GLU A 26 8.35 -16.83 26.78
CA GLU A 26 9.69 -16.80 27.33
C GLU A 26 10.71 -16.50 26.22
N LEU A 27 11.57 -15.52 26.49
CA LEU A 27 12.58 -15.08 25.54
C LEU A 27 13.97 -15.48 26.02
N PRO A 28 14.90 -15.83 25.10
CA PRO A 28 16.29 -16.03 25.46
C PRO A 28 16.89 -14.78 26.13
N PRO A 29 17.86 -14.94 27.05
CA PRO A 29 18.53 -13.82 27.70
C PRO A 29 19.06 -12.80 26.68
N GLY A 30 18.73 -11.52 26.87
CA GLY A 30 19.16 -10.42 26.01
C GLY A 30 18.30 -10.15 24.76
N ALA A 31 17.34 -11.02 24.42
CA ALA A 31 16.43 -10.80 23.29
C ALA A 31 15.42 -9.66 23.54
N ALA A 32 14.96 -9.50 24.78
CA ALA A 32 13.99 -8.46 25.16
C ALA A 32 14.45 -7.03 24.83
N ARG A 33 15.77 -6.74 24.93
CA ARG A 33 16.34 -5.41 24.61
C ARG A 33 16.22 -5.01 23.14
N LYS A 34 15.88 -5.96 22.25
CA LYS A 34 15.69 -5.71 20.82
C LYS A 34 14.23 -5.38 20.45
N LEU A 35 13.28 -5.58 21.37
CA LEU A 35 11.87 -5.28 21.15
C LEU A 35 11.63 -3.78 21.32
N ARG A 36 11.77 -3.00 20.23
CA ARG A 36 11.56 -1.55 20.21
C ARG A 36 10.24 -1.11 19.60
N TYR A 37 9.44 -2.04 19.09
CA TYR A 37 8.25 -1.73 18.32
C TYR A 37 7.10 -2.65 18.75
N GLY A 38 5.99 -2.05 19.16
CA GLY A 38 4.69 -2.70 19.21
C GLY A 38 3.90 -2.32 17.96
N PHE A 39 3.11 -3.24 17.44
CA PHE A 39 2.12 -2.96 16.40
C PHE A 39 0.74 -3.36 16.93
N LEU A 40 -0.28 -2.63 16.46
CA LEU A 40 -1.68 -2.97 16.65
C LEU A 40 -2.11 -3.78 15.42
N LEU A 41 -2.69 -4.94 15.63
CA LEU A 41 -3.33 -5.70 14.56
C LEU A 41 -4.83 -5.50 14.71
N GLU A 42 -5.43 -4.79 13.77
CA GLU A 42 -6.89 -4.71 13.68
C GLU A 42 -7.42 -6.06 13.15
N SER A 43 -8.40 -6.65 13.85
CA SER A 43 -9.12 -7.83 13.38
C SER A 43 -10.35 -7.39 12.59
N GLY A 44 -10.47 -7.82 11.34
CA GLY A 44 -11.67 -7.57 10.52
C GLY A 44 -12.83 -8.53 10.83
N GLU A 45 -14.03 -8.26 10.30
CA GLU A 45 -15.14 -9.22 10.33
C GLU A 45 -14.72 -10.57 9.74
N GLY A 46 -14.92 -11.66 10.49
CA GLY A 46 -14.55 -13.01 10.08
C GLY A 46 -13.06 -13.35 10.27
N ASP A 47 -12.31 -12.55 11.03
CA ASP A 47 -10.93 -12.87 11.37
C ASP A 47 -10.85 -14.06 12.34
N TRP A 48 -10.50 -15.22 11.78
CA TRP A 48 -10.37 -16.47 12.52
C TRP A 48 -9.32 -16.42 13.64
N LEU A 49 -8.36 -15.48 13.57
CA LEU A 49 -7.19 -15.45 14.46
C LEU A 49 -7.58 -15.18 15.92
N VAL A 50 -8.54 -14.29 16.15
CA VAL A 50 -9.00 -13.95 17.51
C VAL A 50 -9.71 -15.14 18.14
N GLY A 51 -10.68 -15.72 17.41
CA GLY A 51 -11.40 -16.90 17.87
C GLY A 51 -10.50 -18.12 18.11
N GLU A 52 -9.44 -18.28 17.33
CA GLU A 52 -8.47 -19.35 17.56
C GLU A 52 -7.61 -19.11 18.80
N ILE A 53 -7.17 -17.87 19.05
CA ILE A 53 -6.42 -17.53 20.29
C ILE A 53 -7.28 -17.80 21.53
N GLU A 54 -8.57 -17.42 21.50
CA GLU A 54 -9.53 -17.72 22.56
C GLU A 54 -9.84 -19.22 22.73
N SER A 55 -9.84 -19.96 21.63
CA SER A 55 -10.00 -21.42 21.66
C SER A 55 -8.79 -22.07 22.33
N LEU A 56 -7.58 -21.67 21.93
CA LEU A 56 -6.33 -22.17 22.47
C LEU A 56 -6.13 -21.81 23.95
N SER A 57 -6.50 -20.59 24.38
CA SER A 57 -6.36 -20.18 25.78
C SER A 57 -7.19 -21.06 26.73
N ARG A 58 -8.34 -21.56 26.28
CA ARG A 58 -9.20 -22.48 27.05
C ARG A 58 -8.73 -23.93 27.01
N SER A 59 -8.14 -24.38 25.91
CA SER A 59 -7.80 -25.80 25.71
C SER A 59 -6.35 -26.17 26.07
N TYR A 60 -5.43 -25.21 26.18
CA TYR A 60 -4.00 -25.49 26.44
C TYR A 60 -3.71 -25.99 27.87
N ALA A 61 -4.65 -25.87 28.80
CA ALA A 61 -4.48 -26.26 30.21
C ALA A 61 -4.67 -27.77 30.48
N ASP A 62 -5.39 -28.49 29.62
CA ASP A 62 -5.91 -29.85 29.90
C ASP A 62 -5.34 -30.97 29.00
N GLY A 63 -4.34 -30.66 28.15
CA GLY A 63 -3.85 -31.58 27.12
C GLY A 63 -2.70 -32.50 27.54
N GLY A 64 -2.83 -33.81 27.30
CA GLY A 64 -1.74 -34.79 27.37
C GLY A 64 -1.67 -35.68 26.13
N GLY A 65 -0.47 -36.02 25.67
CA GLY A 65 -0.30 -36.96 24.54
C GLY A 65 -0.53 -36.34 23.16
N LEU A 66 -1.38 -36.95 22.32
CA LEU A 66 -1.65 -36.49 20.95
C LEU A 66 -2.37 -35.13 20.91
N ASP A 67 -3.20 -34.84 21.92
CA ASP A 67 -3.92 -33.57 22.03
C ASP A 67 -2.94 -32.40 22.22
N GLN A 68 -1.87 -32.60 23.00
CA GLN A 68 -0.82 -31.60 23.16
C GLN A 68 -0.12 -31.29 21.83
N ARG A 69 0.16 -32.31 21.01
CA ARG A 69 0.81 -32.10 19.69
C ARG A 69 -0.10 -31.35 18.72
N VAL A 70 -1.41 -31.60 18.78
CA VAL A 70 -2.40 -30.87 17.98
C VAL A 70 -2.46 -29.41 18.43
N LEU A 71 -2.46 -29.16 19.75
CA LEU A 71 -2.40 -27.81 20.31
C LEU A 71 -1.12 -27.07 19.90
N ASP A 72 0.04 -27.72 19.97
CA ASP A 72 1.32 -27.13 19.56
C ASP A 72 1.34 -26.74 18.07
N LEU A 73 0.75 -27.56 17.18
CA LEU A 73 0.61 -27.24 15.76
C LEU A 73 -0.31 -26.03 15.53
N ARG A 74 -1.42 -25.95 16.26
CA ARG A 74 -2.36 -24.81 16.20
C ARG A 74 -1.69 -23.51 16.69
N VAL A 75 -0.97 -23.57 17.82
CA VAL A 75 -0.15 -22.45 18.32
C VAL A 75 0.87 -22.02 17.27
N THR A 76 1.55 -22.96 16.63
CA THR A 76 2.50 -22.66 15.55
C THR A 76 1.82 -21.93 14.38
N ALA A 77 0.63 -22.36 13.96
CA ALA A 77 -0.13 -21.71 12.90
C ALA A 77 -0.52 -20.27 13.27
N VAL A 78 -0.97 -20.04 14.51
CA VAL A 78 -1.28 -18.71 15.05
C VAL A 78 -0.03 -17.82 15.06
N LEU A 79 1.11 -18.33 15.56
CA LEU A 79 2.37 -17.58 15.58
C LEU A 79 2.83 -17.21 14.16
N LEU A 80 2.73 -18.12 13.19
CA LEU A 80 3.06 -17.83 11.79
C LEU A 80 2.14 -16.77 11.19
N ALA A 81 0.84 -16.83 11.48
CA ALA A 81 -0.12 -15.83 11.04
C ALA A 81 0.19 -14.44 11.63
N LEU A 82 0.52 -14.38 12.92
CA LEU A 82 0.95 -13.14 13.60
C LEU A 82 2.25 -12.61 13.01
N VAL A 83 3.26 -13.46 12.77
CA VAL A 83 4.52 -13.07 12.13
C VAL A 83 4.27 -12.54 10.72
N ARG A 84 3.39 -13.17 9.93
CA ARG A 84 3.05 -12.68 8.58
C ARG A 84 2.46 -11.28 8.63
N ARG A 85 1.47 -11.05 9.49
CA ARG A 85 0.85 -9.72 9.67
C ARG A 85 1.86 -8.69 10.19
N ALA A 86 2.72 -9.10 11.11
CA ALA A 86 3.80 -8.26 11.62
C ALA A 86 4.79 -7.89 10.52
N CYS A 87 5.13 -8.82 9.62
CA CYS A 87 5.99 -8.57 8.46
C CYS A 87 5.31 -7.64 7.45
N GLU A 88 4.02 -7.82 7.16
CA GLU A 88 3.26 -6.91 6.28
C GLU A 88 3.18 -5.48 6.85
N ALA A 89 2.94 -5.38 8.16
CA ALA A 89 2.97 -4.12 8.88
C ALA A 89 4.39 -3.52 8.92
N SER A 90 5.42 -4.35 9.13
CA SER A 90 6.83 -3.94 9.18
C SER A 90 7.37 -3.54 7.82
N GLU A 91 6.97 -4.18 6.72
CA GLU A 91 7.29 -3.76 5.36
C GLU A 91 6.73 -2.35 5.10
N SER A 92 5.51 -2.09 5.60
CA SER A 92 4.90 -0.76 5.58
C SER A 92 5.64 0.26 6.46
N LEU A 93 6.36 -0.18 7.50
CA LEU A 93 7.20 0.65 8.40
C LEU A 93 8.66 0.79 7.92
N ARG A 94 9.18 -0.15 7.14
CA ARG A 94 10.53 -0.12 6.51
C ARG A 94 10.61 0.90 5.38
N ILE A 95 9.47 1.14 4.76
CA ILE A 95 9.29 2.22 3.81
C ILE A 95 9.36 3.55 4.56
N SER A 96 10.33 4.40 4.23
CA SER A 96 10.41 5.73 4.84
C SER A 96 9.08 6.48 4.67
N THR A 97 8.73 7.34 5.62
CA THR A 97 7.51 8.16 5.54
C THR A 97 7.41 8.89 4.18
N ALA A 98 8.56 9.33 3.65
CA ALA A 98 8.68 9.92 2.32
C ALA A 98 8.22 8.97 1.20
N GLU A 99 8.75 7.75 1.20
CA GLU A 99 8.43 6.72 0.22
C GLU A 99 6.96 6.28 0.34
N ARG A 100 6.38 6.29 1.54
CA ARG A 100 4.95 6.00 1.76
C ARG A 100 4.04 7.02 1.07
N TYR A 101 4.28 8.31 1.30
CA TYR A 101 3.51 9.38 0.66
C TYR A 101 3.66 9.37 -0.86
N VAL A 102 4.86 9.07 -1.36
CA VAL A 102 5.11 8.96 -2.80
C VAL A 102 4.34 7.80 -3.41
N ARG A 103 4.33 6.62 -2.78
CA ARG A 103 3.53 5.47 -3.27
C ARG A 103 2.03 5.76 -3.24
N GLN A 104 1.54 6.45 -2.23
CA GLN A 104 0.14 6.85 -2.14
C GLN A 104 -0.22 7.82 -3.28
N ALA A 105 0.64 8.79 -3.56
CA ALA A 105 0.46 9.70 -4.69
C ALA A 105 0.51 8.95 -6.04
N GLU A 106 1.42 7.99 -6.22
CA GLU A 106 1.50 7.17 -7.44
C GLU A 106 0.25 6.30 -7.64
N ARG A 107 -0.32 5.78 -6.56
CA ARG A 107 -1.57 5.02 -6.58
C ARG A 107 -2.73 5.91 -7.02
N PHE A 108 -2.91 7.04 -6.35
CA PHE A 108 -3.96 8.01 -6.67
C PHE A 108 -3.87 8.48 -8.13
N VAL A 109 -2.66 8.79 -8.62
CA VAL A 109 -2.46 9.15 -10.02
C VAL A 109 -2.88 8.01 -10.96
N ARG A 110 -2.48 6.76 -10.72
CA ARG A 110 -2.85 5.65 -11.61
C ARG A 110 -4.35 5.38 -11.65
N GLU A 111 -5.05 5.58 -10.55
CA GLU A 111 -6.50 5.35 -10.45
C GLU A 111 -7.31 6.51 -11.02
N ARG A 112 -6.80 7.75 -10.94
CA ARG A 112 -7.57 8.97 -11.22
C ARG A 112 -6.95 9.90 -12.27
N PHE A 113 -5.88 9.51 -12.98
CA PHE A 113 -5.10 10.40 -13.86
C PHE A 113 -5.93 11.24 -14.84
N ALA A 114 -7.04 10.71 -15.35
CA ALA A 114 -7.90 11.38 -16.32
C ALA A 114 -8.63 12.59 -15.70
N ASP A 115 -8.95 12.49 -14.42
CA ASP A 115 -9.81 13.45 -13.72
C ASP A 115 -9.02 14.44 -12.85
N ILE A 116 -7.70 14.26 -12.72
CA ILE A 116 -6.85 15.15 -11.92
C ILE A 116 -6.67 16.49 -12.64
N GLU A 117 -7.24 17.57 -12.13
CA GLU A 117 -7.10 18.90 -12.73
C GLU A 117 -5.86 19.62 -12.21
N SER A 118 -5.48 19.34 -10.96
CA SER A 118 -4.39 20.04 -10.27
C SER A 118 -3.51 19.11 -9.42
N LEU A 119 -2.26 19.51 -9.20
CA LEU A 119 -1.40 18.81 -8.23
C LEU A 119 -1.91 18.92 -6.79
N ARG A 120 -2.73 19.94 -6.50
CA ARG A 120 -3.35 20.16 -5.20
C ARG A 120 -4.28 19.02 -4.82
N GLU A 121 -4.98 18.41 -5.76
CA GLU A 121 -5.83 17.23 -5.49
C GLU A 121 -5.00 16.03 -5.05
N ILE A 122 -3.87 15.78 -5.71
CA ILE A 122 -2.95 14.69 -5.33
C ILE A 122 -2.40 14.96 -3.92
N ALA A 123 -1.98 16.19 -3.66
CA ALA A 123 -1.44 16.61 -2.37
C ALA A 123 -2.48 16.50 -1.25
N GLY A 124 -3.72 16.94 -1.50
CA GLY A 124 -4.85 16.83 -0.59
C GLY A 124 -5.19 15.38 -0.26
N HIS A 125 -5.19 14.48 -1.26
CA HIS A 125 -5.44 13.06 -1.04
C HIS A 125 -4.40 12.39 -0.13
N VAL A 126 -3.14 12.81 -0.20
CA VAL A 126 -2.06 12.27 0.65
C VAL A 126 -1.84 13.06 1.94
N GLY A 127 -2.64 14.09 2.22
CA GLY A 127 -2.54 14.91 3.43
C GLY A 127 -1.30 15.82 3.49
N LEU A 128 -0.76 16.24 2.35
CA LEU A 128 0.42 17.11 2.26
C LEU A 128 0.11 18.43 1.54
N SER A 129 0.96 19.44 1.75
CA SER A 129 0.97 20.61 0.88
C SER A 129 1.55 20.26 -0.49
N GLU A 130 1.10 20.96 -1.53
CA GLU A 130 1.58 20.74 -2.92
C GLU A 130 3.11 20.90 -3.03
N SER A 131 3.65 21.93 -2.39
CA SER A 131 5.10 22.20 -2.39
C SER A 131 5.88 21.06 -1.74
N HIS A 132 5.41 20.56 -0.59
CA HIS A 132 6.05 19.46 0.11
C HIS A 132 5.99 18.18 -0.74
N LEU A 133 4.81 17.82 -1.28
CA LEU A 133 4.67 16.63 -2.12
C LEU A 133 5.57 16.71 -3.37
N ARG A 134 5.66 17.86 -4.04
CA ARG A 134 6.56 18.03 -5.19
C ARG A 134 8.02 17.80 -4.83
N HIS A 135 8.48 18.35 -3.71
CA HIS A 135 9.85 18.17 -3.25
C HIS A 135 10.13 16.71 -2.89
N LEU A 136 9.21 16.09 -2.13
CA LEU A 136 9.27 14.71 -1.69
C LEU A 136 9.29 13.73 -2.86
N PHE A 137 8.41 13.93 -3.84
CA PHE A 137 8.34 13.08 -5.02
C PHE A 137 9.64 13.14 -5.82
N ARG A 138 10.22 14.34 -5.96
CA ARG A 138 11.50 14.53 -6.68
C ARG A 138 12.68 13.93 -5.92
N SER A 139 12.71 14.04 -4.60
CA SER A 139 13.81 13.47 -3.80
C SER A 139 13.84 11.95 -3.88
N VAL A 140 12.66 11.32 -3.85
CA VAL A 140 12.46 9.87 -3.87
C VAL A 140 12.58 9.27 -5.27
N ARG A 141 11.83 9.78 -6.26
CA ARG A 141 11.75 9.20 -7.62
C ARG A 141 12.72 9.81 -8.62
N LYS A 142 13.46 10.85 -8.23
CA LYS A 142 14.37 11.63 -9.11
C LYS A 142 13.70 12.23 -10.35
N ARG A 143 12.37 12.29 -10.38
CA ARG A 143 11.55 12.92 -11.42
C ARG A 143 10.44 13.77 -10.81
N SER A 144 9.84 14.66 -11.60
CA SER A 144 8.76 15.53 -11.11
C SER A 144 7.41 14.79 -11.10
N LEU A 145 6.55 15.11 -10.13
CA LEU A 145 5.18 14.58 -10.05
C LEU A 145 4.35 14.94 -11.29
N VAL A 146 4.50 16.17 -11.82
CA VAL A 146 3.84 16.58 -13.07
C VAL A 146 4.31 15.73 -14.25
N GLY A 147 5.61 15.46 -14.31
CA GLY A 147 6.18 14.58 -15.34
C GLY A 147 5.61 13.18 -15.27
N TYR A 148 5.52 12.63 -14.05
CA TYR A 148 4.91 11.33 -13.81
C TYR A 148 3.43 11.28 -14.22
N LEU A 149 2.62 12.28 -13.86
CA LEU A 149 1.22 12.36 -14.30
C LEU A 149 1.13 12.37 -15.84
N ARG A 150 1.97 13.17 -16.51
CA ARG A 150 2.01 13.20 -17.99
C ARG A 150 2.39 11.85 -18.59
N GLU A 151 3.35 11.13 -17.99
CA GLU A 151 3.76 9.79 -18.41
C GLU A 151 2.58 8.81 -18.37
N VAL A 152 1.88 8.73 -17.24
CA VAL A 152 0.69 7.87 -17.08
C VAL A 152 -0.38 8.22 -18.12
N ARG A 153 -0.66 9.52 -18.36
CA ARG A 153 -1.62 9.96 -19.37
C ARG A 153 -1.21 9.57 -20.79
N ILE A 154 0.06 9.73 -21.14
CA ILE A 154 0.58 9.40 -22.46
C ILE A 154 0.61 7.88 -22.68
N ASP A 155 0.95 7.09 -21.67
CA ASP A 155 0.89 5.63 -21.76
C ASP A 155 -0.55 5.15 -22.02
N ARG A 156 -1.54 5.75 -21.35
CA ARG A 156 -2.95 5.47 -21.68
C ARG A 156 -3.30 5.88 -23.11
N ALA A 157 -2.83 7.04 -23.57
CA ALA A 157 -3.07 7.51 -24.93
C ALA A 157 -2.47 6.58 -25.99
N ARG A 158 -1.26 6.03 -25.76
CA ARG A 158 -0.63 5.05 -26.65
C ARG A 158 -1.50 3.82 -26.85
N VAL A 159 -2.11 3.31 -25.77
CA VAL A 159 -3.05 2.19 -25.84
C VAL A 159 -4.28 2.59 -26.67
N LEU A 160 -4.96 3.68 -26.31
CA LEU A 160 -6.18 4.11 -27.00
C LEU A 160 -5.97 4.43 -28.49
N LEU A 161 -4.80 4.95 -28.86
CA LEU A 161 -4.46 5.25 -30.26
C LEU A 161 -4.42 3.99 -31.14
N VAL A 162 -4.12 2.83 -30.56
CA VAL A 162 -3.99 1.54 -31.26
C VAL A 162 -5.25 0.69 -31.10
N THR A 163 -5.88 0.72 -29.92
CA THR A 163 -6.99 -0.19 -29.58
C THR A 163 -8.38 0.42 -29.80
N SER A 164 -8.49 1.66 -30.23
CA SER A 164 -9.79 2.33 -30.39
C SER A 164 -9.89 3.18 -31.67
N PRO A 165 -11.11 3.33 -32.22
CA PRO A 165 -11.35 4.20 -33.38
C PRO A 165 -11.51 5.68 -33.01
N HIS A 166 -11.34 6.05 -31.73
CA HIS A 166 -11.62 7.41 -31.25
C HIS A 166 -10.76 8.47 -31.95
N GLY A 167 -11.34 9.66 -32.15
CA GLY A 167 -10.62 10.82 -32.66
C GLY A 167 -9.58 11.32 -31.64
N LEU A 168 -8.59 12.09 -32.10
CA LEU A 168 -7.54 12.64 -31.23
C LEU A 168 -8.12 13.53 -30.12
N LYS A 169 -9.14 14.34 -30.42
CA LYS A 169 -9.89 15.12 -29.43
C LYS A 169 -10.48 14.27 -28.29
N GLN A 170 -11.10 13.15 -28.65
CA GLN A 170 -11.71 12.24 -27.67
C GLN A 170 -10.63 11.56 -26.83
N ILE A 171 -9.55 11.09 -27.45
CA ILE A 171 -8.42 10.47 -26.74
C ILE A 171 -7.76 11.45 -25.78
N ALA A 172 -7.57 12.70 -26.19
CA ALA A 172 -7.05 13.75 -25.31
C ALA A 172 -7.92 13.89 -24.06
N SER A 173 -9.24 14.01 -24.23
CA SER A 173 -10.20 14.10 -23.12
C SER A 173 -10.18 12.86 -22.23
N MET A 174 -10.19 11.64 -22.79
CA MET A 174 -10.14 10.38 -22.03
C MET A 174 -8.84 10.20 -21.24
N CYS A 175 -7.76 10.86 -21.67
CA CYS A 175 -6.48 10.85 -20.99
C CYS A 175 -6.30 12.03 -20.03
N GLY A 176 -7.31 12.87 -19.82
CA GLY A 176 -7.25 14.02 -18.91
C GLY A 176 -6.50 15.23 -19.47
N PHE A 177 -6.46 15.39 -20.79
CA PHE A 177 -6.02 16.62 -21.43
C PHE A 177 -7.22 17.47 -21.85
N ALA A 178 -7.25 18.72 -21.39
CA ALA A 178 -8.30 19.66 -21.76
C ALA A 178 -8.23 20.10 -23.24
N ASP A 179 -7.04 20.05 -23.83
CA ASP A 179 -6.78 20.56 -25.18
C ASP A 179 -6.00 19.54 -26.04
N GLU A 180 -6.51 19.29 -27.24
CA GLU A 180 -5.95 18.33 -28.20
C GLU A 180 -4.58 18.76 -28.76
N TYR A 181 -4.36 20.06 -28.96
CA TYR A 181 -3.09 20.60 -29.46
C TYR A 181 -2.00 20.46 -28.41
N TYR A 182 -2.32 20.76 -27.15
CA TYR A 182 -1.43 20.54 -26.00
C TYR A 182 -1.12 19.06 -25.82
N PHE A 183 -2.14 18.19 -25.86
CA PHE A 183 -1.97 16.74 -25.88
C PHE A 183 -0.99 16.31 -26.98
N SER A 184 -1.21 16.74 -28.22
CA SER A 184 -0.38 16.38 -29.36
C SER A 184 1.07 16.86 -29.22
N ALA A 185 1.28 18.04 -28.65
CA ALA A 185 2.61 18.58 -28.36
C ALA A 185 3.34 17.78 -27.27
N VAL A 186 2.63 17.43 -26.18
CA VAL A 186 3.17 16.59 -25.09
C VAL A 186 3.50 15.19 -25.60
N PHE A 187 2.57 14.57 -26.34
CA PHE A 187 2.76 13.25 -26.93
C PHE A 187 3.97 13.23 -27.86
N ARG A 188 4.09 14.18 -28.79
CA ARG A 188 5.25 14.26 -29.69
C ARG A 188 6.57 14.44 -28.93
N ARG A 189 6.58 15.24 -27.85
CA ARG A 189 7.78 15.44 -27.03
C ARG A 189 8.27 14.15 -26.36
N MET A 190 7.32 13.35 -25.85
CA MET A 190 7.60 12.13 -25.08
C MET A 190 7.82 10.91 -26.00
N VAL A 191 7.01 10.75 -27.03
CA VAL A 191 6.99 9.57 -27.94
C VAL A 191 7.79 9.81 -29.23
N LYS A 192 8.29 11.03 -29.46
CA LYS A 192 9.08 11.46 -30.63
C LYS A 192 8.35 11.40 -31.98
N THR A 193 7.06 11.06 -31.99
CA THR A 193 6.20 10.99 -33.18
C THR A 193 4.84 11.61 -32.87
N SER A 194 4.09 12.06 -33.88
CA SER A 194 2.74 12.60 -33.63
C SER A 194 1.74 11.47 -33.29
N PRO A 195 0.67 11.75 -32.53
CA PRO A 195 -0.37 10.76 -32.24
C PRO A 195 -0.94 10.08 -33.50
N GLY A 196 -1.20 10.87 -34.55
CA GLY A 196 -1.71 10.36 -35.83
C GLY A 196 -0.72 9.45 -36.55
N GLN A 197 0.57 9.84 -36.61
CA GLN A 197 1.62 8.99 -37.18
C GLN A 197 1.83 7.72 -36.36
N TYR A 198 1.73 7.82 -35.03
CA TYR A 198 1.85 6.68 -34.13
C TYR A 198 0.74 5.65 -34.40
N ARG A 199 -0.52 6.10 -34.57
CA ARG A 199 -1.63 5.23 -34.97
C ARG A 199 -1.37 4.54 -36.31
N LEU A 200 -0.99 5.29 -37.33
CA LEU A 200 -0.75 4.73 -38.68
C LEU A 200 0.36 3.68 -38.69
N LYS A 201 1.44 3.89 -37.94
CA LYS A 201 2.57 2.94 -37.86
C LYS A 201 2.21 1.63 -37.16
N GLN A 202 1.31 1.65 -36.18
CA GLN A 202 0.93 0.46 -35.41
C GLN A 202 -0.22 -0.32 -36.06
N VAL A 203 -0.99 0.31 -36.95
CA VAL A 203 -2.12 -0.29 -37.68
C VAL A 203 -1.70 -0.87 -39.03
N GLN A 204 -0.48 -0.60 -39.52
CA GLN A 204 0.06 -1.31 -40.68
C GLN A 204 0.28 -2.79 -40.31
N PRO A 205 -0.43 -3.75 -40.94
CA PRO A 205 -0.10 -5.15 -40.76
C PRO A 205 1.28 -5.38 -41.36
N LEU A 206 2.09 -6.18 -40.67
CA LEU A 206 3.30 -6.78 -41.24
C LEU A 206 2.94 -7.40 -42.60
N SER A 207 3.41 -6.79 -43.67
CA SER A 207 3.40 -7.32 -45.04
C SER A 207 4.48 -8.36 -45.22
#